data_AF-A0A938N1E4-F1
#
_entry.id   AF-A0A938N1E4-F1
#
_cell.length_a   1.000
_cell.length_b   1.000
_cell.length_c   1.000
_cell.angle_alpha   90.00
_cell.angle_beta   90.00
_cell.angle_gamma   90.00
#
_symmetry.space_group_name_H-M   'P 1'
#
loop_
_entity.id
_entity.type
_entity.pdbx_description
1 polymer ?
#
loop_
_entity_poly.entity_id
_entity_poly.type
_entity_poly.pdbx_seq_one_letter_code
_entity_poly.pdbx_strand_id
1 'polypeptide(L)'
;RMQDIVNKKSACPWAVAPWWNYGMDMTKPGAQEYYDGLVRKYADLGVDFIKFDDIVPNPVEVEAVAKAIAKCGRKIVLSLSPGDYIKVEHSDAYKKANMVRITSDIWDNKGSLETTFKRWEAMQDYTGPESGSFLDMDMICFGRLTVTQNGGRDCQFTEDQKRTFMVQRALAASPLMLGGVLYTMDDFSLSLFTHPDILACNQNAVIGKLVHRDGKIDVWKTPERGNERNGWIGIFNRDGKDKATIEVGTKELGLNAGGKYTLKDIWAKKMLPVGERHTFEVPPDGVAFLRYEQTTAGESTVNLAAVQPLQQTGEVTMDRSPEKQPLDLGDVVYATGLGVRAGSELTYDVSQRAGRFEAWAGIDPNVSAQRSGRFCVYADEDPVFDSGVIHQAAKSESSQNPTRPIRVVIPLEGVKKLRLTFQCEDDKDKAGLCGGWGDAKFVPADAPEYKIGTYEGKTLAATPPMGWNSWCRYGTDINEKLIQKVADAMVDSGMRDAGYVYVGLDDGWQSPGAKFDDKGYPLWDTEKFPSGMKALGDYLHAKGLKFGIYSRAGWVQGHERQFAERFAEWGVDLVKYDFSNKQQQKATLDAIRAAGRDVVF
;
A
#
# COMPACT_ATOMS: atom_id res chain seq x y z
N ARG A 1 -18.57 26.05 -27.81
CA ARG A 1 -18.36 24.59 -28.00
C ARG A 1 -18.18 23.91 -26.67
N MET A 2 -17.19 24.33 -25.86
CA MET A 2 -17.09 23.83 -24.47
C MET A 2 -18.28 24.32 -23.62
N GLN A 3 -18.74 25.56 -23.85
CA GLN A 3 -19.88 26.13 -23.10
C GLN A 3 -21.22 25.39 -23.30
N ASP A 4 -21.32 24.58 -24.36
CA ASP A 4 -22.56 23.88 -24.74
C ASP A 4 -22.72 22.53 -24.03
N ILE A 5 -21.63 22.03 -23.43
CA ILE A 5 -21.53 20.72 -22.75
C ILE A 5 -21.25 20.83 -21.24
N VAL A 6 -21.15 22.03 -20.67
CA VAL A 6 -20.90 22.23 -19.22
C VAL A 6 -22.19 22.39 -18.42
N ASN A 7 -22.31 21.62 -17.34
CA ASN A 7 -23.36 21.79 -16.35
C ASN A 7 -23.01 22.96 -15.41
N LYS A 8 -23.42 24.18 -15.76
CA LYS A 8 -23.16 25.39 -14.97
C LYS A 8 -23.73 25.38 -13.53
N LYS A 9 -24.51 24.36 -13.16
CA LYS A 9 -24.98 24.12 -11.78
C LYS A 9 -24.03 23.22 -10.98
N SER A 10 -23.35 22.26 -11.61
CA SER A 10 -22.36 21.38 -10.97
C SER A 10 -20.99 22.05 -10.91
N ALA A 11 -20.46 22.27 -9.71
CA ALA A 11 -19.13 22.86 -9.52
C ALA A 11 -18.65 22.62 -8.07
N CYS A 12 -17.42 22.13 -7.87
CA CYS A 12 -16.85 21.91 -6.53
C CYS A 12 -16.98 23.12 -5.60
N PRO A 13 -17.28 22.88 -4.31
CA PRO A 13 -17.52 23.93 -3.33
C PRO A 13 -16.26 24.46 -2.63
N TRP A 14 -15.10 23.80 -2.74
CA TRP A 14 -13.93 24.03 -1.87
C TRP A 14 -12.67 24.63 -2.52
N ALA A 15 -12.60 24.78 -3.84
CA ALA A 15 -11.42 25.42 -4.46
C ALA A 15 -11.40 26.95 -4.28
N VAL A 16 -10.19 27.53 -4.31
CA VAL A 16 -9.93 28.96 -4.14
C VAL A 16 -9.89 29.75 -5.46
N ALA A 17 -10.35 30.99 -5.41
CA ALA A 17 -10.41 31.91 -6.55
C ALA A 17 -9.00 32.23 -7.11
N PRO A 18 -8.87 32.54 -8.42
CA PRO A 18 -9.90 32.57 -9.47
C PRO A 18 -10.08 31.26 -10.27
N TRP A 19 -9.49 30.13 -9.83
CA TRP A 19 -9.20 28.98 -10.71
C TRP A 19 -10.29 27.89 -10.68
N TRP A 20 -11.36 28.12 -11.44
CA TRP A 20 -12.67 27.51 -11.21
C TRP A 20 -13.31 26.87 -12.48
N ASN A 21 -13.84 25.63 -12.36
CA ASN A 21 -14.39 24.75 -13.41
C ASN A 21 -15.80 24.19 -13.11
N TYR A 22 -16.48 23.68 -14.15
CA TYR A 22 -17.80 23.01 -14.05
C TYR A 22 -17.72 21.51 -14.36
N GLY A 23 -18.65 20.74 -13.80
CA GLY A 23 -18.94 19.37 -14.26
C GLY A 23 -19.60 19.36 -15.64
N MET A 24 -19.53 18.22 -16.34
CA MET A 24 -20.06 18.06 -17.70
C MET A 24 -21.53 17.66 -17.71
N ASP A 25 -22.32 18.31 -18.56
CA ASP A 25 -23.68 17.86 -18.89
C ASP A 25 -23.59 16.70 -19.89
N MET A 26 -23.48 15.49 -19.33
CA MET A 26 -23.38 14.24 -20.10
C MET A 26 -24.61 13.92 -20.96
N THR A 27 -25.67 14.74 -20.95
CA THR A 27 -26.79 14.66 -21.91
C THR A 27 -26.49 15.35 -23.24
N LYS A 28 -25.39 16.09 -23.36
CA LYS A 28 -25.05 16.92 -24.52
C LYS A 28 -24.11 16.20 -25.50
N PRO A 29 -24.36 16.29 -26.81
CA PRO A 29 -23.38 15.87 -27.82
C PRO A 29 -22.06 16.61 -27.63
N GLY A 30 -20.93 15.88 -27.62
CA GLY A 30 -19.61 16.43 -27.33
C GLY A 30 -19.10 16.16 -25.90
N ALA A 31 -19.97 15.80 -24.95
CA ALA A 31 -19.57 15.61 -23.56
C ALA A 31 -18.72 14.33 -23.33
N GLN A 32 -19.05 13.22 -24.00
CA GLN A 32 -18.21 12.02 -23.96
C GLN A 32 -16.92 12.23 -24.77
N GLU A 33 -17.00 12.95 -25.89
CA GLU A 33 -15.87 13.27 -26.75
C GLU A 33 -14.81 14.14 -26.03
N TYR A 34 -15.24 14.99 -25.09
CA TYR A 34 -14.34 15.71 -24.20
C TYR A 34 -13.52 14.75 -23.31
N TYR A 35 -14.17 13.81 -22.61
CA TYR A 35 -13.46 12.83 -21.78
C TYR A 35 -12.61 11.86 -22.61
N ASP A 36 -13.12 11.37 -23.74
CA ASP A 36 -12.35 10.57 -24.70
C ASP A 36 -11.09 11.31 -25.17
N GLY A 37 -11.19 12.61 -25.41
CA GLY A 37 -10.07 13.46 -25.79
C GLY A 37 -9.08 13.68 -24.64
N LEU A 38 -9.58 13.95 -23.42
CA LEU A 38 -8.77 14.16 -22.23
C LEU A 38 -7.97 12.92 -21.85
N VAL A 39 -8.64 11.76 -21.79
CA VAL A 39 -7.99 10.50 -21.40
C VAL A 39 -7.11 9.93 -22.50
N ARG A 40 -7.49 10.02 -23.79
CA ARG A 40 -6.58 9.64 -24.88
C ARG A 40 -5.31 10.48 -24.83
N LYS A 41 -5.43 11.80 -24.60
CA LYS A 41 -4.26 12.66 -24.39
C LYS A 41 -3.39 12.09 -23.27
N TYR A 42 -3.92 11.81 -22.06
CA TYR A 42 -3.13 11.22 -20.97
C TYR A 42 -2.51 9.85 -21.29
N ALA A 43 -3.21 9.01 -22.05
CA ALA A 43 -2.73 7.70 -22.49
C ALA A 43 -1.53 7.80 -23.45
N ASP A 44 -1.58 8.76 -24.38
CA ASP A 44 -0.51 9.05 -25.35
C ASP A 44 0.81 9.49 -24.65
N LEU A 45 0.76 9.85 -23.36
CA LEU A 45 1.91 10.37 -22.59
C LEU A 45 2.65 9.33 -21.78
N GLY A 46 2.02 8.19 -21.54
CA GLY A 46 2.52 7.23 -20.55
C GLY A 46 1.86 7.29 -19.17
N VAL A 47 0.83 8.12 -18.93
CA VAL A 47 0.17 8.17 -17.61
C VAL A 47 -0.45 6.81 -17.26
N ASP A 48 -0.09 6.27 -16.11
CA ASP A 48 -0.54 5.00 -15.55
C ASP A 48 -1.58 5.14 -14.43
N PHE A 49 -1.74 6.34 -13.87
CA PHE A 49 -2.67 6.61 -12.76
C PHE A 49 -3.30 8.00 -12.88
N ILE A 50 -4.61 8.11 -12.66
CA ILE A 50 -5.34 9.37 -12.53
C ILE A 50 -6.09 9.40 -11.19
N LYS A 51 -5.76 10.34 -10.29
CA LYS A 51 -6.65 10.75 -9.19
C LYS A 51 -7.53 11.89 -9.69
N PHE A 52 -8.84 11.67 -9.69
CA PHE A 52 -9.84 12.60 -10.16
C PHE A 52 -10.66 13.10 -8.96
N ASP A 53 -10.56 14.39 -8.65
CA ASP A 53 -11.27 15.03 -7.54
C ASP A 53 -12.59 15.69 -7.99
N ASP A 54 -13.47 16.01 -7.04
CA ASP A 54 -14.86 16.48 -7.26
C ASP A 54 -15.78 15.54 -8.08
N ILE A 55 -15.36 14.30 -8.35
CA ILE A 55 -16.08 13.40 -9.27
C ILE A 55 -17.04 12.43 -8.60
N VAL A 56 -16.81 12.04 -7.35
CA VAL A 56 -17.68 11.10 -6.60
C VAL A 56 -19.16 11.53 -6.52
N PRO A 57 -19.51 12.83 -6.39
CA PRO A 57 -20.90 13.29 -6.45
C PRO A 57 -21.56 13.09 -7.83
N ASN A 58 -20.77 12.89 -8.88
CA ASN A 58 -21.19 12.92 -10.29
C ASN A 58 -20.97 11.53 -10.95
N PRO A 59 -21.73 10.48 -10.59
CA PRO A 59 -21.49 9.11 -11.07
C PRO A 59 -21.56 8.96 -12.60
N VAL A 60 -22.31 9.82 -13.30
CA VAL A 60 -22.39 9.81 -14.77
C VAL A 60 -21.06 10.27 -15.40
N GLU A 61 -20.35 11.20 -14.76
CA GLU A 61 -19.02 11.65 -15.19
C GLU A 61 -17.96 10.58 -14.85
N VAL A 62 -18.10 9.85 -13.73
CA VAL A 62 -17.28 8.65 -13.42
C VAL A 62 -17.38 7.62 -14.55
N GLU A 63 -18.60 7.32 -15.04
CA GLU A 63 -18.74 6.41 -16.18
C GLU A 63 -18.09 6.94 -17.46
N ALA A 64 -18.15 8.25 -17.70
CA ALA A 64 -17.60 8.88 -18.89
C ALA A 64 -16.07 8.79 -18.92
N VAL A 65 -15.41 9.07 -17.78
CA VAL A 65 -13.96 8.89 -17.59
C VAL A 65 -13.58 7.42 -17.75
N ALA A 66 -14.30 6.49 -17.13
CA ALA A 66 -14.00 5.06 -17.25
C ALA A 66 -14.17 4.53 -18.69
N LYS A 67 -15.22 4.96 -19.42
CA LYS A 67 -15.38 4.67 -20.86
C LYS A 67 -14.22 5.23 -21.69
N ALA A 68 -13.76 6.42 -21.37
CA ALA A 68 -12.62 7.06 -22.03
C ALA A 68 -11.30 6.31 -21.76
N ILE A 69 -11.08 5.81 -20.53
CA ILE A 69 -9.94 4.93 -20.19
C ILE A 69 -10.03 3.61 -20.97
N ALA A 70 -11.18 2.93 -20.94
CA ALA A 70 -11.36 1.69 -21.70
C ALA A 70 -11.12 1.85 -23.22
N LYS A 71 -11.38 3.05 -23.76
CA LYS A 71 -11.20 3.40 -25.17
C LYS A 71 -9.78 3.89 -25.53
N CYS A 72 -8.96 4.32 -24.57
CA CYS A 72 -7.68 4.96 -24.86
C CYS A 72 -6.56 4.00 -25.28
N GLY A 73 -6.70 2.69 -25.01
CA GLY A 73 -5.70 1.67 -25.36
C GLY A 73 -4.55 1.54 -24.35
N ARG A 74 -4.43 2.45 -23.36
CA ARG A 74 -3.54 2.31 -22.21
C ARG A 74 -4.30 1.83 -20.98
N LYS A 75 -3.63 1.08 -20.10
CA LYS A 75 -4.16 0.74 -18.77
C LYS A 75 -3.84 1.90 -17.81
N ILE A 76 -4.88 2.55 -17.30
CA ILE A 76 -4.75 3.69 -16.38
C ILE A 76 -5.56 3.38 -15.12
N VAL A 77 -4.91 3.46 -13.96
CA VAL A 77 -5.54 3.30 -12.64
C VAL A 77 -6.35 4.56 -12.32
N LEU A 78 -7.65 4.43 -12.12
CA LEU A 78 -8.54 5.56 -11.78
C LEU A 78 -8.85 5.58 -10.27
N SER A 79 -8.53 6.69 -9.61
CA SER A 79 -8.88 6.99 -8.22
C SER A 79 -9.92 8.11 -8.17
N LEU A 80 -11.02 7.92 -7.43
CA LEU A 80 -12.10 8.90 -7.31
C LEU A 80 -12.09 9.60 -5.94
N SER A 81 -12.31 10.91 -5.91
CA SER A 81 -12.32 11.76 -4.70
C SER A 81 -13.36 12.90 -4.83
N PRO A 82 -13.82 13.52 -3.73
CA PRO A 82 -13.72 13.10 -2.32
C PRO A 82 -14.91 12.22 -1.89
N GLY A 83 -14.81 11.52 -0.75
CA GLY A 83 -15.76 10.47 -0.37
C GLY A 83 -16.96 10.92 0.46
N ASP A 84 -17.06 12.18 0.86
CA ASP A 84 -18.17 12.72 1.68
C ASP A 84 -19.56 12.35 1.15
N TYR A 85 -19.70 12.41 -0.18
CA TYR A 85 -20.94 12.28 -0.93
C TYR A 85 -21.19 10.87 -1.48
N ILE A 86 -20.38 9.87 -1.10
CA ILE A 86 -20.52 8.50 -1.62
C ILE A 86 -21.88 7.89 -1.24
N LYS A 87 -22.46 7.17 -2.20
CA LYS A 87 -23.79 6.57 -2.16
C LYS A 87 -23.73 5.10 -2.58
N VAL A 88 -24.25 4.19 -1.76
CA VAL A 88 -24.21 2.74 -2.03
C VAL A 88 -24.98 2.41 -3.31
N GLU A 89 -26.07 3.12 -3.60
CA GLU A 89 -26.86 3.00 -4.83
C GLU A 89 -26.14 3.44 -6.11
N HIS A 90 -24.96 4.06 -6.00
CA HIS A 90 -24.10 4.44 -7.13
C HIS A 90 -22.84 3.56 -7.27
N SER A 91 -22.76 2.48 -6.48
CA SER A 91 -21.58 1.60 -6.44
C SER A 91 -21.18 1.09 -7.83
N ASP A 92 -22.12 0.76 -8.71
CA ASP A 92 -21.81 0.23 -10.04
C ASP A 92 -21.16 1.25 -10.99
N ALA A 93 -21.35 2.56 -10.75
CA ALA A 93 -20.58 3.59 -11.42
C ALA A 93 -19.16 3.67 -10.83
N TYR A 94 -19.04 3.68 -9.50
CA TYR A 94 -17.75 3.75 -8.81
C TYR A 94 -16.84 2.54 -9.10
N LYS A 95 -17.41 1.34 -9.28
CA LYS A 95 -16.70 0.09 -9.62
C LYS A 95 -16.00 0.10 -10.99
N LYS A 96 -16.25 1.13 -11.79
CA LYS A 96 -15.57 1.36 -13.07
C LYS A 96 -14.23 2.09 -12.89
N ALA A 97 -13.95 2.54 -11.67
CA ALA A 97 -12.64 3.01 -11.21
C ALA A 97 -11.91 1.91 -10.42
N ASN A 98 -10.63 2.15 -10.14
CA ASN A 98 -9.76 1.24 -9.38
C ASN A 98 -9.82 1.48 -7.88
N MET A 99 -10.20 2.69 -7.46
CA MET A 99 -10.41 3.03 -6.06
C MET A 99 -11.35 4.22 -5.92
N VAL A 100 -12.20 4.20 -4.88
CA VAL A 100 -13.15 5.28 -4.58
C VAL A 100 -13.00 5.72 -3.13
N ARG A 101 -12.82 7.03 -2.89
CA ARG A 101 -12.77 7.57 -1.53
C ARG A 101 -14.13 7.38 -0.86
N ILE A 102 -14.11 6.86 0.37
CA ILE A 102 -15.35 6.63 1.15
C ILE A 102 -15.53 7.59 2.33
N THR A 103 -14.54 8.44 2.60
CA THR A 103 -14.51 9.42 3.69
C THR A 103 -14.37 10.86 3.17
N SER A 104 -14.56 11.84 4.06
CA SER A 104 -13.89 13.13 3.93
C SER A 104 -12.37 12.94 3.89
N ASP A 105 -11.63 14.02 3.69
CA ASP A 105 -10.22 14.04 4.08
C ASP A 105 -10.10 13.64 5.56
N ILE A 106 -9.19 12.71 5.84
CA ILE A 106 -8.94 12.21 7.20
C ILE A 106 -7.68 12.82 7.79
N TRP A 107 -7.65 12.85 9.11
CA TRP A 107 -6.47 13.29 9.86
C TRP A 107 -6.27 12.38 11.07
N ASP A 108 -5.17 12.59 11.76
CA ASP A 108 -4.70 11.85 12.92
C ASP A 108 -5.44 12.20 14.22
N ASN A 109 -6.77 12.04 14.20
CA ASN A 109 -7.66 12.28 15.33
C ASN A 109 -8.73 11.19 15.43
N LYS A 110 -9.31 11.02 16.62
CA LYS A 110 -10.33 10.00 16.88
C LYS A 110 -11.57 10.13 15.99
N GLY A 111 -12.02 11.34 15.66
CA GLY A 111 -13.20 11.54 14.80
C GLY A 111 -13.01 11.00 13.39
N SER A 112 -11.82 11.16 12.81
CA SER A 112 -11.45 10.54 11.54
C SER A 112 -11.36 9.02 11.62
N LEU A 113 -10.77 8.47 12.69
CA LEU A 113 -10.71 7.02 12.91
C LEU A 113 -12.11 6.39 13.04
N GLU A 114 -13.00 7.00 13.83
CA GLU A 114 -14.41 6.59 13.93
C GLU A 114 -15.16 6.66 12.59
N THR A 115 -14.88 7.70 11.80
CA THR A 115 -15.48 7.90 10.46
C THR A 115 -15.07 6.78 9.50
N THR A 116 -13.78 6.39 9.48
CA THR A 116 -13.29 5.33 8.59
C THR A 116 -13.96 3.97 8.87
N PHE A 117 -14.14 3.58 10.13
CA PHE A 117 -14.87 2.36 10.48
C PHE A 117 -16.35 2.41 10.06
N LYS A 118 -17.05 3.52 10.34
CA LYS A 118 -18.45 3.68 9.96
C LYS A 118 -18.65 3.57 8.44
N ARG A 119 -17.72 4.15 7.66
CA ARG A 119 -17.75 4.10 6.20
C ARG A 119 -17.36 2.72 5.67
N TRP A 120 -16.42 2.01 6.32
CA TRP A 120 -16.11 0.61 6.00
C TRP A 120 -17.34 -0.28 6.17
N GLU A 121 -18.04 -0.21 7.31
CA GLU A 121 -19.22 -1.03 7.61
C GLU A 121 -20.36 -0.79 6.63
N ALA A 122 -20.58 0.46 6.22
CA ALA A 122 -21.55 0.82 5.20
C ALA A 122 -21.17 0.35 3.78
N MET A 123 -19.89 0.01 3.53
CA MET A 123 -19.34 -0.33 2.22
C MET A 123 -18.72 -1.75 2.17
N GLN A 124 -18.88 -2.58 3.21
CA GLN A 124 -18.21 -3.89 3.32
C GLN A 124 -18.65 -4.91 2.26
N ASP A 125 -19.81 -4.70 1.64
CA ASP A 125 -20.34 -5.49 0.52
C ASP A 125 -20.10 -4.84 -0.85
N TYR A 126 -19.27 -3.78 -0.93
CA TYR A 126 -19.03 -3.02 -2.15
C TYR A 126 -18.56 -3.91 -3.32
N THR A 127 -17.45 -4.64 -3.16
CA THR A 127 -16.99 -5.65 -4.13
C THR A 127 -16.13 -6.76 -3.51
N GLY A 128 -16.04 -7.90 -4.20
CA GLY A 128 -14.95 -8.87 -4.01
C GLY A 128 -13.68 -8.52 -4.82
N PRO A 129 -12.57 -9.25 -4.58
CA PRO A 129 -11.23 -8.97 -5.14
C PRO A 129 -11.15 -8.99 -6.68
N GLU A 130 -12.13 -9.57 -7.38
CA GLU A 130 -12.17 -9.64 -8.84
C GLU A 130 -12.59 -8.33 -9.52
N SER A 131 -13.15 -7.37 -8.78
CA SER A 131 -13.53 -6.06 -9.34
C SER A 131 -12.33 -5.22 -9.77
N GLY A 132 -11.21 -5.35 -9.06
CA GLY A 132 -10.10 -4.41 -9.13
C GLY A 132 -10.45 -2.99 -8.67
N SER A 133 -11.54 -2.81 -7.91
CA SER A 133 -12.00 -1.54 -7.33
C SER A 133 -11.96 -1.57 -5.79
N PHE A 134 -11.15 -0.70 -5.20
CA PHE A 134 -10.86 -0.69 -3.76
C PHE A 134 -11.51 0.50 -3.01
N LEU A 135 -11.69 0.34 -1.70
CA LEU A 135 -12.18 1.40 -0.83
C LEU A 135 -10.99 2.31 -0.43
N ASP A 136 -10.93 3.55 -0.92
CA ASP A 136 -9.96 4.53 -0.45
C ASP A 136 -10.41 5.12 0.89
N MET A 137 -9.74 4.70 1.96
CA MET A 137 -9.87 5.28 3.30
C MET A 137 -9.01 6.52 3.52
N ASP A 138 -8.45 7.09 2.44
CA ASP A 138 -7.57 8.25 2.43
C ASP A 138 -6.23 8.07 3.19
N MET A 139 -5.37 9.07 3.04
CA MET A 139 -3.93 9.04 3.28
C MET A 139 -3.53 8.75 4.72
N ILE A 140 -2.35 8.17 4.87
CA ILE A 140 -1.74 7.82 6.15
C ILE A 140 -1.03 9.05 6.74
N CYS A 141 -1.65 9.63 7.76
CA CYS A 141 -1.20 10.83 8.46
C CYS A 141 -0.16 10.55 9.57
N PHE A 142 0.84 9.71 9.30
CA PHE A 142 1.90 9.37 10.27
C PHE A 142 3.15 10.22 10.04
N GLY A 143 4.03 10.33 11.05
CA GLY A 143 5.19 11.22 11.02
C GLY A 143 4.79 12.71 11.14
N ARG A 144 5.61 13.60 10.58
CA ARG A 144 5.37 15.06 10.65
C ARG A 144 4.38 15.55 9.59
N LEU A 145 3.47 16.45 9.97
CA LEU A 145 2.38 17.03 9.18
C LEU A 145 2.35 18.57 9.31
N THR A 146 1.67 19.29 8.40
CA THR A 146 1.58 20.78 8.47
C THR A 146 0.28 21.38 7.96
N VAL A 147 -0.39 20.81 6.95
CA VAL A 147 -1.47 21.51 6.23
C VAL A 147 -2.64 21.94 7.12
N THR A 148 -2.88 21.24 8.24
CA THR A 148 -3.92 21.60 9.20
C THR A 148 -3.51 22.67 10.22
N GLN A 149 -2.22 22.95 10.43
CA GLN A 149 -1.72 23.83 11.51
C GLN A 149 -0.39 24.52 11.15
N ASN A 150 -0.37 25.86 11.21
CA ASN A 150 0.84 26.68 11.01
C ASN A 150 2.00 26.25 11.94
N GLY A 151 3.17 25.99 11.36
CA GLY A 151 4.40 25.55 12.07
C GLY A 151 4.64 24.04 12.04
N GLY A 152 3.60 23.25 11.83
CA GLY A 152 3.67 21.79 11.73
C GLY A 152 3.89 21.07 13.05
N ARG A 153 3.38 19.85 13.10
CA ARG A 153 3.41 18.98 14.28
C ARG A 153 3.56 17.53 13.86
N ASP A 154 3.92 16.69 14.80
CA ASP A 154 4.00 15.26 14.57
C ASP A 154 2.61 14.61 14.74
N CYS A 155 2.49 13.36 14.33
CA CYS A 155 1.27 12.56 14.40
C CYS A 155 0.75 12.46 15.85
N GLN A 156 -0.53 12.72 16.06
CA GLN A 156 -1.20 12.72 17.36
C GLN A 156 -1.80 11.37 17.75
N PHE A 157 -1.76 10.36 16.87
CA PHE A 157 -2.15 9.00 17.21
C PHE A 157 -1.15 8.33 18.14
N THR A 158 -1.66 7.66 19.17
CA THR A 158 -0.88 6.71 19.99
C THR A 158 -0.40 5.51 19.15
N GLU A 159 0.55 4.73 19.65
CA GLU A 159 0.98 3.48 18.98
C GLU A 159 -0.19 2.52 18.72
N ASP A 160 -1.12 2.39 19.65
CA ASP A 160 -2.29 1.53 19.49
C ASP A 160 -3.28 2.07 18.46
N GLN A 161 -3.48 3.39 18.41
CA GLN A 161 -4.25 4.03 17.34
C GLN A 161 -3.56 3.86 15.98
N LYS A 162 -2.22 3.95 15.90
CA LYS A 162 -1.44 3.68 14.68
C LYS A 162 -1.58 2.21 14.23
N ARG A 163 -1.52 1.24 15.15
CA ARG A 163 -1.80 -0.20 14.87
C ARG A 163 -3.21 -0.37 14.32
N THR A 164 -4.22 0.18 15.00
CA THR A 164 -5.62 0.13 14.58
C THR A 164 -5.83 0.73 13.20
N PHE A 165 -5.27 1.91 12.93
CA PHE A 165 -5.36 2.62 11.65
C PHE A 165 -4.77 1.81 10.48
N MET A 166 -3.65 1.10 10.69
CA MET A 166 -2.99 0.27 9.69
C MET A 166 -3.69 -1.09 9.48
N VAL A 167 -4.07 -1.78 10.57
CA VAL A 167 -4.78 -3.07 10.49
C VAL A 167 -6.17 -2.90 9.87
N GLN A 168 -6.86 -1.79 10.16
CA GLN A 168 -8.11 -1.43 9.49
C GLN A 168 -7.92 -1.31 7.97
N ARG A 169 -6.90 -0.56 7.50
CA ARG A 169 -6.62 -0.41 6.06
C ARG A 169 -6.20 -1.70 5.39
N ALA A 170 -5.49 -2.57 6.11
CA ALA A 170 -5.15 -3.89 5.63
C ALA A 170 -6.40 -4.76 5.42
N LEU A 171 -7.22 -4.93 6.47
CA LEU A 171 -8.45 -5.72 6.41
C LEU A 171 -9.48 -5.14 5.42
N ALA A 172 -9.52 -3.82 5.23
CA ALA A 172 -10.41 -3.17 4.28
C ALA A 172 -9.93 -3.20 2.82
N ALA A 173 -8.74 -3.75 2.54
CA ALA A 173 -8.06 -3.66 1.25
C ALA A 173 -7.91 -2.20 0.74
N SER A 174 -7.69 -1.25 1.65
CA SER A 174 -7.53 0.17 1.31
C SER A 174 -6.15 0.42 0.69
N PRO A 175 -6.05 1.26 -0.36
CA PRO A 175 -4.78 1.80 -0.84
C PRO A 175 -3.98 2.46 0.29
N LEU A 176 -2.64 2.33 0.24
CA LEU A 176 -1.73 2.79 1.30
C LEU A 176 -0.87 3.97 0.80
N MET A 177 -1.45 5.17 0.84
CA MET A 177 -0.79 6.41 0.41
C MET A 177 -0.34 7.23 1.62
N LEU A 178 0.96 7.42 1.84
CA LEU A 178 1.51 8.19 2.95
C LEU A 178 1.50 9.70 2.68
N GLY A 179 1.29 10.51 3.71
CA GLY A 179 1.31 11.99 3.61
C GLY A 179 2.37 12.72 4.45
N GLY A 180 3.04 12.03 5.37
CA GLY A 180 4.04 12.63 6.26
C GLY A 180 5.50 12.48 5.80
N VAL A 181 6.43 12.97 6.61
CA VAL A 181 7.88 12.97 6.30
C VAL A 181 8.52 11.61 6.54
N LEU A 182 9.03 10.97 5.48
CA LEU A 182 9.62 9.63 5.57
C LEU A 182 11.04 9.63 6.19
N TYR A 183 11.91 10.56 5.79
CA TYR A 183 13.29 10.64 6.30
C TYR A 183 13.41 11.13 7.77
N THR A 184 12.28 11.34 8.46
CA THR A 184 12.18 11.57 9.91
C THR A 184 11.05 10.76 10.53
N MET A 185 10.65 9.65 9.90
CA MET A 185 9.64 8.74 10.42
C MET A 185 10.21 7.99 11.63
N ASP A 186 9.42 7.80 12.68
CA ASP A 186 9.80 6.94 13.80
C ASP A 186 9.84 5.46 13.38
N ASP A 187 10.81 4.70 13.89
CA ASP A 187 11.00 3.27 13.57
C ASP A 187 9.72 2.47 13.81
N PHE A 188 8.95 2.80 14.85
CA PHE A 188 7.64 2.18 15.12
C PHE A 188 6.68 2.35 13.93
N SER A 189 6.49 3.57 13.42
CA SER A 189 5.57 3.84 12.31
C SER A 189 6.06 3.21 11.01
N LEU A 190 7.37 3.27 10.75
CA LEU A 190 7.99 2.60 9.60
C LEU A 190 7.81 1.07 9.68
N SER A 191 7.90 0.50 10.89
CA SER A 191 7.74 -0.94 11.11
C SER A 191 6.37 -1.45 10.68
N LEU A 192 5.33 -0.61 10.80
CA LEU A 192 3.95 -0.92 10.39
C LEU A 192 3.75 -0.86 8.87
N PHE A 193 4.39 0.09 8.16
CA PHE A 193 4.29 0.17 6.69
C PHE A 193 4.93 -1.02 6.02
N THR A 194 6.05 -1.49 6.56
CA THR A 194 6.79 -2.63 6.01
C THR A 194 6.39 -3.97 6.67
N HIS A 195 5.38 -4.00 7.56
CA HIS A 195 5.05 -5.20 8.34
C HIS A 195 4.47 -6.31 7.44
N PRO A 196 5.09 -7.51 7.39
CA PRO A 196 4.71 -8.54 6.43
C PRO A 196 3.24 -8.95 6.54
N ASP A 197 2.71 -9.24 7.74
CA ASP A 197 1.30 -9.62 7.88
C ASP A 197 0.30 -8.48 7.56
N ILE A 198 0.67 -7.21 7.74
CA ILE A 198 -0.21 -6.06 7.42
C ILE A 198 -0.28 -5.89 5.90
N LEU A 199 0.89 -5.86 5.25
CA LEU A 199 0.98 -5.83 3.79
C LEU A 199 0.35 -7.07 3.16
N ALA A 200 0.50 -8.24 3.79
CA ALA A 200 -0.10 -9.46 3.28
C ALA A 200 -1.63 -9.41 3.29
N CYS A 201 -2.19 -8.99 4.42
CA CYS A 201 -3.62 -8.76 4.58
C CYS A 201 -4.16 -7.67 3.60
N ASN A 202 -3.39 -6.61 3.36
CA ASN A 202 -3.75 -5.56 2.41
C ASN A 202 -3.71 -6.01 0.95
N GLN A 203 -2.60 -6.58 0.51
CA GLN A 203 -2.34 -6.95 -0.89
C GLN A 203 -3.10 -8.23 -1.31
N ASN A 204 -3.61 -9.00 -0.35
CA ASN A 204 -4.69 -9.97 -0.55
C ASN A 204 -5.89 -9.36 -1.32
N ALA A 205 -6.18 -8.07 -1.07
CA ALA A 205 -7.20 -7.25 -1.72
C ALA A 205 -8.66 -7.75 -1.59
N VAL A 206 -8.95 -8.51 -0.52
CA VAL A 206 -10.30 -8.89 -0.13
C VAL A 206 -10.78 -7.93 0.95
N ILE A 207 -11.93 -7.28 0.73
CA ILE A 207 -12.56 -6.41 1.73
C ILE A 207 -13.12 -7.29 2.85
N GLY A 208 -12.58 -7.11 4.06
CA GLY A 208 -13.03 -7.78 5.26
C GLY A 208 -14.39 -7.29 5.74
N LYS A 209 -15.08 -8.15 6.49
CA LYS A 209 -16.44 -7.93 7.00
C LYS A 209 -16.48 -7.97 8.53
N LEU A 210 -17.42 -7.23 9.11
CA LEU A 210 -17.74 -7.31 10.53
C LEU A 210 -18.43 -8.67 10.80
N VAL A 211 -17.79 -9.53 11.59
CA VAL A 211 -18.30 -10.88 11.91
C VAL A 211 -18.90 -10.96 13.31
N HIS A 212 -18.48 -10.09 14.23
CA HIS A 212 -19.01 -10.01 15.58
C HIS A 212 -18.87 -8.60 16.16
N ARG A 213 -19.79 -8.22 17.04
CA ARG A 213 -19.77 -6.96 17.78
C ARG A 213 -20.28 -7.21 19.20
N ASP A 214 -19.51 -6.81 20.20
CA ASP A 214 -19.89 -6.85 21.61
C ASP A 214 -19.56 -5.50 22.28
N GLY A 215 -20.61 -4.73 22.59
CA GLY A 215 -20.48 -3.37 23.11
C GLY A 215 -19.68 -2.45 22.18
N LYS A 216 -18.40 -2.22 22.54
CA LYS A 216 -17.43 -1.42 21.77
C LYS A 216 -16.31 -2.27 21.14
N ILE A 217 -16.36 -3.60 21.24
CA ILE A 217 -15.46 -4.48 20.51
C ILE A 217 -16.07 -4.83 19.15
N ASP A 218 -15.34 -4.55 18.08
CA ASP A 218 -15.65 -4.99 16.72
C ASP A 218 -14.66 -6.09 16.29
N VAL A 219 -15.16 -7.24 15.84
CA VAL A 219 -14.35 -8.30 15.23
C VAL A 219 -14.58 -8.30 13.73
N TRP A 220 -13.52 -8.07 12.97
CA TRP A 220 -13.52 -8.06 11.51
C TRP A 220 -12.68 -9.20 10.96
N LYS A 221 -13.16 -9.89 9.92
CA LYS A 221 -12.46 -10.99 9.24
C LYS A 221 -12.30 -10.68 7.76
N THR A 222 -11.11 -10.94 7.20
CA THR A 222 -10.91 -11.10 5.75
C THR A 222 -10.30 -12.47 5.44
N PRO A 223 -10.86 -13.27 4.51
CA PRO A 223 -10.25 -14.51 4.05
C PRO A 223 -9.11 -14.25 3.05
N GLU A 224 -8.22 -15.20 2.87
CA GLU A 224 -7.29 -15.20 1.73
C GLU A 224 -8.06 -15.28 0.40
N ARG A 225 -7.57 -14.61 -0.65
CA ARG A 225 -8.22 -14.53 -1.95
C ARG A 225 -8.41 -15.93 -2.54
N GLY A 226 -9.67 -16.31 -2.76
CA GLY A 226 -10.03 -17.64 -3.24
C GLY A 226 -9.93 -18.75 -2.18
N ASN A 227 -9.67 -18.41 -0.92
CA ASN A 227 -9.45 -19.36 0.17
C ASN A 227 -10.08 -18.92 1.50
N GLU A 228 -11.28 -19.42 1.80
CA GLU A 228 -11.98 -19.22 3.08
C GLU A 228 -11.34 -19.96 4.28
N ARG A 229 -10.35 -20.82 4.05
CA ARG A 229 -9.72 -21.62 5.12
C ARG A 229 -8.73 -20.81 5.96
N ASN A 230 -8.14 -19.77 5.37
CA ASN A 230 -7.12 -18.95 5.99
C ASN A 230 -7.47 -17.46 5.83
N GLY A 231 -6.78 -16.60 6.57
CA GLY A 231 -6.90 -15.16 6.40
C GLY A 231 -6.48 -14.40 7.65
N TRP A 232 -7.07 -13.23 7.85
CA TRP A 232 -6.75 -12.34 8.95
C TRP A 232 -8.00 -11.87 9.69
N ILE A 233 -7.84 -11.60 10.98
CA ILE A 233 -8.88 -11.10 11.88
C ILE A 233 -8.32 -9.93 12.69
N GLY A 234 -9.08 -8.84 12.78
CA GLY A 234 -8.82 -7.73 13.68
C GLY A 234 -9.90 -7.66 14.76
N ILE A 235 -9.48 -7.72 16.03
CA ILE A 235 -10.34 -7.51 17.20
C ILE A 235 -10.05 -6.09 17.69
N PHE A 236 -10.93 -5.14 17.39
CA PHE A 236 -10.73 -3.72 17.64
C PHE A 236 -11.49 -3.27 18.88
N ASN A 237 -10.81 -2.60 19.80
CA ASN A 237 -11.46 -1.85 20.86
C ASN A 237 -11.77 -0.43 20.35
N ARG A 238 -13.06 -0.13 20.23
CA ARG A 238 -13.58 1.17 19.78
C ARG A 238 -13.81 2.14 20.96
N ASP A 239 -13.56 1.69 22.19
CA ASP A 239 -13.44 2.59 23.32
C ASP A 239 -12.07 3.26 23.34
N GLY A 240 -12.05 4.59 23.51
CA GLY A 240 -10.81 5.37 23.59
C GLY A 240 -10.53 5.87 25.00
N LYS A 241 -10.94 5.08 25.99
CA LYS A 241 -10.72 5.35 27.42
C LYS A 241 -10.25 4.10 28.14
N ASP A 242 -11.04 3.04 28.05
CA ASP A 242 -10.89 1.85 28.87
C ASP A 242 -10.37 0.66 28.05
N LYS A 243 -9.45 -0.12 28.65
CA LYS A 243 -9.02 -1.41 28.09
C LYS A 243 -10.21 -2.36 28.11
N ALA A 244 -10.47 -3.03 27.00
CA ALA A 244 -11.52 -4.01 26.90
C ALA A 244 -10.94 -5.44 26.94
N THR A 245 -11.71 -6.38 27.47
CA THR A 245 -11.37 -7.80 27.47
C THR A 245 -12.49 -8.56 26.79
N ILE A 246 -12.16 -9.39 25.79
CA ILE A 246 -13.11 -10.23 25.07
C ILE A 246 -12.63 -11.68 25.05
N GLU A 247 -13.56 -12.62 25.22
CA GLU A 247 -13.30 -14.05 25.09
C GLU A 247 -13.89 -14.54 23.76
N VAL A 248 -13.05 -15.06 22.87
CA VAL A 248 -13.43 -15.44 21.50
C VAL A 248 -13.20 -16.93 21.23
N GLY A 249 -14.17 -17.57 20.57
CA GLY A 249 -14.02 -18.87 19.92
C GLY A 249 -14.27 -18.77 18.41
N THR A 250 -14.44 -19.91 17.73
CA THR A 250 -14.72 -19.94 16.28
C THR A 250 -15.91 -19.08 15.86
N LYS A 251 -16.95 -19.00 16.72
CA LYS A 251 -18.16 -18.22 16.47
C LYS A 251 -17.89 -16.72 16.42
N GLU A 252 -17.26 -16.17 17.45
CA GLU A 252 -16.97 -14.73 17.53
C GLU A 252 -15.94 -14.30 16.48
N LEU A 253 -15.07 -15.23 16.06
CA LEU A 253 -14.08 -15.04 14.99
C LEU A 253 -14.65 -15.22 13.57
N GLY A 254 -15.92 -15.59 13.40
CA GLY A 254 -16.53 -15.82 12.08
C GLY A 254 -15.94 -17.02 11.31
N LEU A 255 -15.49 -18.05 12.03
CA LEU A 255 -14.90 -19.29 11.49
C LEU A 255 -15.91 -20.45 11.52
N ASN A 256 -15.79 -21.40 10.59
CA ASN A 256 -16.73 -22.52 10.48
C ASN A 256 -16.71 -23.40 11.74
N ALA A 257 -17.90 -23.70 12.27
CA ALA A 257 -18.07 -24.58 13.42
C ALA A 257 -17.51 -25.99 13.12
N GLY A 258 -16.73 -26.53 14.06
CA GLY A 258 -16.08 -27.85 13.92
C GLY A 258 -14.80 -27.87 13.07
N GLY A 259 -14.43 -26.76 12.42
CA GLY A 259 -13.13 -26.64 11.77
C GLY A 259 -12.00 -26.58 12.80
N LYS A 260 -10.91 -27.32 12.56
CA LYS A 260 -9.65 -27.17 13.29
C LYS A 260 -8.84 -26.07 12.63
N TYR A 261 -8.39 -25.09 13.40
CA TYR A 261 -7.54 -24.02 12.91
C TYR A 261 -6.37 -23.76 13.87
N THR A 262 -5.39 -23.01 13.42
CA THR A 262 -4.41 -22.35 14.30
C THR A 262 -4.52 -20.84 14.08
N LEU A 263 -4.42 -20.06 15.15
CA LEU A 263 -4.25 -18.60 15.07
C LEU A 263 -2.78 -18.26 15.33
N LYS A 264 -2.26 -17.27 14.62
CA LYS A 264 -1.05 -16.53 14.98
C LYS A 264 -1.49 -15.18 15.52
N ASP A 265 -1.23 -14.90 16.79
CA ASP A 265 -1.21 -13.52 17.29
C ASP A 265 0.02 -12.83 16.70
N ILE A 266 -0.21 -11.80 15.91
CA ILE A 266 0.82 -11.11 15.12
C ILE A 266 1.65 -10.19 16.02
N TRP A 267 1.06 -9.61 17.07
CA TRP A 267 1.76 -8.72 18.00
C TRP A 267 2.52 -9.50 19.08
N ALA A 268 1.88 -10.50 19.67
CA ALA A 268 2.50 -11.39 20.64
C ALA A 268 3.42 -12.44 19.99
N LYS A 269 3.44 -12.52 18.64
CA LYS A 269 4.25 -13.44 17.83
C LYS A 269 4.04 -14.92 18.24
N LYS A 270 2.82 -15.27 18.62
CA LYS A 270 2.47 -16.51 19.33
C LYS A 270 1.40 -17.30 18.57
N MET A 271 1.60 -18.61 18.42
CA MET A 271 0.56 -19.52 17.93
C MET A 271 -0.43 -19.89 19.06
N LEU A 272 -1.72 -19.88 18.74
CA LEU A 272 -2.82 -20.24 19.62
C LEU A 272 -3.69 -21.32 18.93
N PRO A 273 -3.98 -22.47 19.56
CA PRO A 273 -4.79 -23.53 18.95
C PRO A 273 -6.28 -23.14 18.91
N VAL A 274 -6.99 -23.39 17.81
CA VAL A 274 -8.44 -23.12 17.73
C VAL A 274 -9.25 -24.37 18.09
N GLY A 275 -10.25 -24.14 18.93
CA GLY A 275 -11.09 -25.17 19.56
C GLY A 275 -11.31 -24.85 21.04
N GLU A 276 -10.34 -24.16 21.64
CA GLU A 276 -10.46 -23.48 22.93
C GLU A 276 -10.94 -22.03 22.73
N ARG A 277 -11.50 -21.43 23.80
CA ARG A 277 -11.84 -20.01 23.84
C ARG A 277 -10.62 -19.24 24.35
N HIS A 278 -10.29 -18.13 23.69
CA HIS A 278 -9.11 -17.31 24.01
C HIS A 278 -9.54 -15.93 24.49
N THR A 279 -8.92 -15.47 25.57
CA THR A 279 -9.15 -14.13 26.12
C THR A 279 -8.12 -13.16 25.55
N PHE A 280 -8.59 -12.11 24.88
CA PHE A 280 -7.77 -11.00 24.40
C PHE A 280 -8.05 -9.77 25.24
N GLU A 281 -6.98 -9.12 25.71
CA GLU A 281 -7.04 -7.78 26.30
C GLU A 281 -6.60 -6.76 25.24
N VAL A 282 -7.48 -5.83 24.91
CA VAL A 282 -7.28 -4.87 23.81
C VAL A 282 -7.22 -3.44 24.38
N PRO A 283 -6.10 -2.71 24.23
CA PRO A 283 -5.94 -1.33 24.71
C PRO A 283 -7.03 -0.38 24.15
N PRO A 284 -7.22 0.79 24.77
CA PRO A 284 -8.12 1.82 24.24
C PRO A 284 -7.71 2.25 22.81
N ASP A 285 -8.68 2.32 21.90
CA ASP A 285 -8.50 2.52 20.45
C ASP A 285 -7.51 1.53 19.79
N GLY A 286 -7.22 0.39 20.43
CA GLY A 286 -6.25 -0.61 20.01
C GLY A 286 -6.87 -1.80 19.24
N VAL A 287 -5.99 -2.68 18.78
CA VAL A 287 -6.35 -3.88 17.99
C VAL A 287 -5.50 -5.08 18.36
N ALA A 288 -6.12 -6.25 18.58
CA ALA A 288 -5.43 -7.53 18.45
C ALA A 288 -5.54 -8.01 17.00
N PHE A 289 -4.41 -8.32 16.37
CA PHE A 289 -4.35 -8.70 14.95
C PHE A 289 -3.89 -10.15 14.83
N LEU A 290 -4.71 -10.98 14.17
CA LEU A 290 -4.54 -12.42 14.10
C LEU A 290 -4.49 -12.89 12.65
N ARG A 291 -3.66 -13.89 12.34
CA ARG A 291 -3.78 -14.71 11.12
C ARG A 291 -4.39 -16.06 11.50
N TYR A 292 -5.36 -16.56 10.73
CA TYR A 292 -5.94 -17.90 10.92
C TYR A 292 -5.59 -18.82 9.75
N GLU A 293 -5.45 -20.12 10.03
CA GLU A 293 -5.17 -21.16 9.04
C GLU A 293 -5.90 -22.46 9.42
N GLN A 294 -6.69 -23.05 8.51
CA GLN A 294 -7.42 -24.28 8.78
C GLN A 294 -6.52 -25.50 8.61
N THR A 295 -6.38 -26.30 9.66
CA THR A 295 -5.63 -27.56 9.61
C THR A 295 -6.46 -28.63 8.90
N THR A 296 -6.10 -28.98 7.65
CA THR A 296 -6.72 -30.08 6.89
C THR A 296 -6.10 -31.44 7.21
N ALA A 297 -6.89 -32.50 7.10
CA ALA A 297 -6.44 -33.88 7.27
C ALA A 297 -6.05 -34.49 5.91
N GLY A 298 -4.91 -34.06 5.38
CA GLY A 298 -4.28 -34.54 4.15
C GLY A 298 -2.88 -33.92 4.07
N GLU A 299 -1.85 -34.74 3.85
CA GLU A 299 -0.41 -34.42 3.93
C GLU A 299 -0.06 -33.18 4.77
N SER A 300 0.10 -33.34 6.08
CA SER A 300 0.39 -32.22 6.97
C SER A 300 1.65 -31.45 6.56
N THR A 301 1.59 -30.11 6.56
CA THR A 301 2.76 -29.22 6.52
C THR A 301 3.89 -29.76 7.40
N VAL A 302 5.02 -30.10 6.79
CA VAL A 302 6.13 -30.77 7.48
C VAL A 302 7.15 -29.72 7.89
N ASN A 303 7.34 -29.53 9.18
CA ASN A 303 8.39 -28.65 9.69
C ASN A 303 9.78 -29.18 9.27
N LEU A 304 10.63 -28.30 8.74
CA LEU A 304 11.94 -28.70 8.22
C LEU A 304 12.88 -29.17 9.34
N ALA A 305 12.70 -28.70 10.58
CA ALA A 305 13.43 -29.18 11.75
C ALA A 305 13.12 -30.66 12.10
N ALA A 306 11.98 -31.18 11.63
CA ALA A 306 11.59 -32.58 11.76
C ALA A 306 12.02 -33.45 10.54
N VAL A 307 12.69 -32.87 9.53
CA VAL A 307 13.17 -33.59 8.35
C VAL A 307 14.68 -33.75 8.42
N GLN A 308 15.17 -34.97 8.21
CA GLN A 308 16.61 -35.21 8.11
C GLN A 308 17.12 -34.79 6.71
N PRO A 309 18.17 -33.95 6.62
CA PRO A 309 18.79 -33.62 5.34
C PRO A 309 19.60 -34.81 4.77
N LEU A 310 19.70 -34.89 3.44
CA LEU A 310 20.61 -35.81 2.72
C LEU A 310 22.08 -35.49 3.01
N GLN A 311 22.40 -34.21 3.13
CA GLN A 311 23.74 -33.71 3.39
C GLN A 311 23.65 -32.44 4.23
N GLN A 312 24.51 -32.32 5.24
CA GLN A 312 24.63 -31.15 6.09
C GLN A 312 26.11 -30.80 6.30
N THR A 313 26.43 -29.51 6.25
CA THR A 313 27.71 -28.93 6.67
C THR A 313 27.46 -27.77 7.64
N GLY A 314 28.48 -27.38 8.41
CA GLY A 314 28.37 -26.32 9.41
C GLY A 314 27.56 -26.69 10.66
N GLU A 315 27.29 -25.69 11.50
CA GLU A 315 26.52 -25.84 12.74
C GLU A 315 25.05 -25.47 12.49
N VAL A 316 24.16 -26.41 12.84
CA VAL A 316 22.70 -26.27 12.67
C VAL A 316 22.00 -26.72 13.95
N THR A 317 21.00 -25.96 14.38
CA THR A 317 20.18 -26.23 15.57
C THR A 317 18.70 -26.23 15.24
N MET A 318 17.96 -27.21 15.77
CA MET A 318 16.51 -27.33 15.58
C MET A 318 15.76 -26.46 16.58
N ASP A 319 14.83 -25.63 16.08
CA ASP A 319 13.88 -24.79 16.83
C ASP A 319 14.50 -23.78 17.81
N ARG A 320 15.79 -23.46 17.64
CA ARG A 320 16.58 -22.54 18.47
C ARG A 320 17.80 -22.02 17.70
N SER A 321 18.39 -20.92 18.13
CA SER A 321 19.64 -20.43 17.53
C SER A 321 20.86 -21.30 17.93
N PRO A 322 21.99 -21.22 17.21
CA PRO A 322 23.21 -21.95 17.56
C PRO A 322 23.72 -21.65 18.98
N GLU A 323 23.44 -20.44 19.48
CA GLU A 323 23.76 -20.01 20.86
C GLU A 323 22.79 -20.57 21.92
N LYS A 324 21.93 -21.53 21.53
CA LYS A 324 20.93 -22.24 22.36
C LYS A 324 19.83 -21.33 22.95
N GLN A 325 19.71 -20.11 22.44
CA GLN A 325 18.61 -19.19 22.72
C GLN A 325 17.41 -19.51 21.81
N PRO A 326 16.20 -18.99 22.09
CA PRO A 326 15.10 -19.02 21.12
C PRO A 326 15.54 -18.54 19.73
N LEU A 327 14.91 -19.04 18.66
CA LEU A 327 15.28 -18.67 17.28
C LEU A 327 14.79 -17.25 16.94
N ASP A 328 15.47 -16.27 17.52
CA ASP A 328 15.27 -14.84 17.29
C ASP A 328 16.00 -14.41 16.02
N LEU A 329 15.25 -13.89 15.05
CA LEU A 329 15.78 -13.33 13.80
C LEU A 329 15.48 -11.81 13.71
N GLY A 330 15.41 -11.13 14.85
CA GLY A 330 15.13 -9.69 14.97
C GLY A 330 13.64 -9.41 15.08
N ASP A 331 12.97 -9.32 13.93
CA ASP A 331 11.55 -8.95 13.90
C ASP A 331 10.63 -10.05 14.48
N VAL A 332 11.07 -11.32 14.49
CA VAL A 332 10.27 -12.45 14.99
C VAL A 332 11.15 -13.46 15.71
N VAL A 333 10.69 -13.91 16.89
CA VAL A 333 11.19 -15.10 17.56
C VAL A 333 10.35 -16.29 17.09
N TYR A 334 10.98 -17.19 16.36
CA TYR A 334 10.31 -18.36 15.79
C TYR A 334 10.32 -19.51 16.79
N ALA A 335 9.14 -20.05 17.09
CA ALA A 335 9.00 -21.24 17.92
C ALA A 335 9.47 -22.52 17.22
N THR A 336 9.66 -22.49 15.89
CA THR A 336 10.17 -23.61 15.10
C THR A 336 11.02 -23.14 13.92
N GLY A 337 11.90 -24.00 13.40
CA GLY A 337 12.75 -23.74 12.24
C GLY A 337 14.20 -24.19 12.46
N LEU A 338 15.11 -23.66 11.64
CA LEU A 338 16.53 -24.00 11.69
C LEU A 338 17.37 -22.79 12.09
N GLY A 339 18.06 -22.85 13.23
CA GLY A 339 19.21 -21.97 13.50
C GLY A 339 20.43 -22.46 12.74
N VAL A 340 21.19 -21.56 12.13
CA VAL A 340 22.39 -21.88 11.33
C VAL A 340 23.54 -20.93 11.64
N ARG A 341 24.77 -21.44 11.67
CA ARG A 341 25.99 -20.61 11.67
C ARG A 341 26.46 -20.38 10.22
N ALA A 342 27.10 -19.25 9.96
CA ALA A 342 27.65 -18.96 8.63
C ALA A 342 28.63 -20.04 8.16
N GLY A 343 28.51 -20.42 6.88
CA GLY A 343 29.19 -21.57 6.29
C GLY A 343 28.39 -22.88 6.37
N SER A 344 27.16 -22.87 6.88
CA SER A 344 26.29 -24.05 6.89
C SER A 344 25.53 -24.22 5.58
N GLU A 345 25.47 -25.47 5.12
CA GLU A 345 24.66 -25.89 3.96
C GLU A 345 23.83 -27.11 4.33
N LEU A 346 22.56 -27.15 3.89
CA LEU A 346 21.65 -28.27 4.09
C LEU A 346 21.01 -28.66 2.77
N THR A 347 21.09 -29.92 2.38
CA THR A 347 20.46 -30.45 1.17
C THR A 347 19.38 -31.46 1.54
N TYR A 348 18.17 -31.29 1.02
CA TYR A 348 17.00 -32.15 1.27
C TYR A 348 16.57 -32.88 0.02
N ASP A 349 16.10 -34.12 0.18
CA ASP A 349 15.32 -34.80 -0.86
C ASP A 349 13.90 -34.23 -0.87
N VAL A 350 13.49 -33.71 -2.02
CA VAL A 350 12.16 -33.16 -2.28
C VAL A 350 11.49 -33.86 -3.46
N SER A 351 12.11 -34.91 -4.03
CA SER A 351 11.64 -35.60 -5.24
C SER A 351 10.27 -36.28 -5.13
N GLN A 352 9.79 -36.49 -3.91
CA GLN A 352 8.46 -37.04 -3.61
C GLN A 352 7.50 -35.98 -3.02
N ARG A 353 7.88 -34.70 -2.99
CA ARG A 353 7.08 -33.62 -2.38
C ARG A 353 6.43 -32.75 -3.46
N ALA A 354 5.11 -32.82 -3.56
CA ALA A 354 4.34 -31.82 -4.28
C ALA A 354 4.13 -30.57 -3.40
N GLY A 355 4.21 -29.38 -4.00
CA GLY A 355 3.96 -28.11 -3.31
C GLY A 355 5.19 -27.20 -3.31
N ARG A 356 5.56 -26.68 -2.13
CA ARG A 356 6.61 -25.67 -1.99
C ARG A 356 7.35 -25.76 -0.66
N PHE A 357 8.55 -25.18 -0.61
CA PHE A 357 9.24 -24.81 0.62
C PHE A 357 8.89 -23.38 1.01
N GLU A 358 8.63 -23.14 2.30
CA GLU A 358 8.50 -21.81 2.89
C GLU A 358 9.44 -21.65 4.08
N ALA A 359 10.05 -20.46 4.24
CA ALA A 359 10.82 -20.08 5.42
C ALA A 359 10.95 -18.55 5.56
N TRP A 360 11.49 -18.10 6.68
CA TRP A 360 11.94 -16.73 6.91
C TRP A 360 13.45 -16.71 7.18
N ALA A 361 14.23 -16.17 6.24
CA ALA A 361 15.69 -16.10 6.31
C ALA A 361 16.14 -14.81 7.00
N GLY A 362 16.85 -14.89 8.12
CA GLY A 362 17.28 -13.71 8.89
C GLY A 362 18.52 -13.96 9.76
N ILE A 363 19.14 -12.88 10.24
CA ILE A 363 20.33 -12.93 11.10
C ILE A 363 19.91 -12.81 12.58
N ASP A 364 20.57 -13.56 13.47
CA ASP A 364 20.33 -13.49 14.92
C ASP A 364 20.87 -12.15 15.46
N PRO A 365 20.02 -11.26 16.03
CA PRO A 365 20.45 -9.96 16.54
C PRO A 365 21.29 -10.08 17.82
N ASN A 366 21.32 -11.27 18.45
CA ASN A 366 21.92 -11.45 19.76
C ASN A 366 23.42 -11.76 19.73
N VAL A 367 23.99 -12.17 18.58
CA VAL A 367 25.43 -12.42 18.47
C VAL A 367 26.28 -11.14 18.62
N SER A 368 27.53 -11.32 19.03
CA SER A 368 28.35 -10.28 19.67
C SER A 368 29.04 -9.27 18.74
N ALA A 369 28.89 -9.40 17.41
CA ALA A 369 29.57 -8.54 16.45
C ALA A 369 28.69 -8.27 15.21
N GLN A 370 28.45 -6.98 14.93
CA GLN A 370 27.83 -6.52 13.69
C GLN A 370 28.59 -7.07 12.48
N ARG A 371 27.90 -7.90 11.69
CA ARG A 371 28.41 -8.61 10.52
C ARG A 371 27.33 -8.69 9.46
N SER A 372 27.71 -9.08 8.25
CA SER A 372 26.82 -9.27 7.13
C SER A 372 26.84 -10.71 6.61
N GLY A 373 25.70 -11.18 6.12
CA GLY A 373 25.54 -12.53 5.61
C GLY A 373 24.47 -12.66 4.54
N ARG A 374 24.51 -13.78 3.83
CA ARG A 374 23.65 -14.05 2.66
C ARG A 374 23.03 -15.44 2.80
N PHE A 375 21.74 -15.52 2.50
CA PHE A 375 20.97 -16.75 2.40
C PHE A 375 20.67 -17.04 0.93
N CYS A 376 20.96 -18.26 0.48
CA CYS A 376 20.61 -18.70 -0.87
C CYS A 376 19.88 -20.03 -0.82
N VAL A 377 19.03 -20.26 -1.83
CA VAL A 377 18.39 -21.56 -2.07
C VAL A 377 18.66 -22.00 -3.50
N TYR A 378 19.00 -23.27 -3.66
CA TYR A 378 19.24 -23.91 -4.95
C TYR A 378 18.26 -25.08 -5.13
N ALA A 379 17.69 -25.20 -6.32
CA ALA A 379 16.85 -26.33 -6.73
C ALA A 379 17.62 -27.12 -7.79
N ASP A 380 17.96 -28.38 -7.50
CA ASP A 380 18.78 -29.24 -8.39
C ASP A 380 20.10 -28.58 -8.85
N GLU A 381 20.73 -27.82 -7.94
CA GLU A 381 21.92 -26.96 -8.10
C GLU A 381 21.72 -25.60 -8.82
N ASP A 382 20.57 -25.35 -9.44
CA ASP A 382 20.25 -24.03 -9.99
C ASP A 382 19.85 -23.04 -8.88
N PRO A 383 20.42 -21.83 -8.81
CA PRO A 383 20.05 -20.83 -7.79
C PRO A 383 18.64 -20.29 -8.06
N VAL A 384 17.74 -20.46 -7.08
CA VAL A 384 16.33 -20.05 -7.16
C VAL A 384 15.94 -18.95 -6.16
N PHE A 385 16.81 -18.66 -5.18
CA PHE A 385 16.70 -17.50 -4.30
C PHE A 385 18.08 -17.04 -3.81
N ASP A 386 18.26 -15.73 -3.74
CA ASP A 386 19.36 -15.04 -3.06
C ASP A 386 18.76 -13.88 -2.27
N SER A 387 19.07 -13.78 -0.97
CA SER A 387 18.63 -12.68 -0.12
C SER A 387 19.28 -11.34 -0.44
N GLY A 388 20.39 -11.36 -1.21
CA GLY A 388 21.38 -10.29 -1.17
C GLY A 388 22.08 -10.23 0.20
N VAL A 389 22.85 -9.17 0.41
CA VAL A 389 23.57 -8.94 1.67
C VAL A 389 22.60 -8.47 2.75
N ILE A 390 22.40 -9.30 3.78
CA ILE A 390 21.69 -8.94 5.00
C ILE A 390 22.72 -8.45 6.03
N HIS A 391 22.53 -7.25 6.59
CA HIS A 391 23.33 -6.76 7.70
C HIS A 391 22.72 -7.16 9.05
N GLN A 392 23.51 -7.44 10.08
CA GLN A 392 22.98 -7.63 11.44
C GLN A 392 22.43 -6.30 11.98
N ALA A 393 21.22 -6.33 12.54
CA ALA A 393 20.65 -5.20 13.27
C ALA A 393 21.56 -4.76 14.43
N ALA A 394 21.73 -3.46 14.61
CA ALA A 394 22.48 -2.92 15.74
C ALA A 394 21.64 -2.97 17.04
N LYS A 395 22.28 -3.32 18.17
CA LYS A 395 21.62 -3.44 19.49
C LYS A 395 21.28 -2.10 20.17
N SER A 396 21.17 -0.97 19.46
CA SER A 396 20.79 0.31 20.10
C SER A 396 19.31 0.61 19.92
N GLU A 397 18.69 1.21 20.93
CA GLU A 397 17.29 1.67 20.93
C GLU A 397 17.04 2.89 19.99
N SER A 398 17.93 3.11 19.01
CA SER A 398 18.03 4.33 18.22
C SER A 398 18.66 4.15 16.83
N SER A 399 19.01 2.93 16.43
CA SER A 399 19.65 2.64 15.15
C SER A 399 18.65 2.19 14.10
N GLN A 400 18.56 3.00 13.04
CA GLN A 400 17.80 2.80 11.80
C GLN A 400 17.56 1.32 11.43
N ASN A 401 16.28 0.93 11.37
CA ASN A 401 15.76 -0.31 10.76
C ASN A 401 16.48 -1.63 11.14
N PRO A 402 15.96 -2.43 12.09
CA PRO A 402 16.42 -3.80 12.24
C PRO A 402 16.17 -4.59 10.95
N THR A 403 17.21 -5.24 10.43
CA THR A 403 17.15 -5.96 9.16
C THR A 403 16.24 -7.18 9.28
N ARG A 404 15.10 -7.11 8.60
CA ARG A 404 13.99 -8.06 8.77
C ARG A 404 14.30 -9.43 8.18
N PRO A 405 13.74 -10.53 8.73
CA PRO A 405 13.72 -11.81 8.05
C PRO A 405 13.02 -11.69 6.70
N ILE A 406 13.67 -12.17 5.64
CA ILE A 406 13.14 -12.19 4.28
C ILE A 406 12.34 -13.47 4.10
N ARG A 407 11.09 -13.37 3.64
CA ARG A 407 10.29 -14.56 3.34
C ARG A 407 10.81 -15.23 2.07
N VAL A 408 11.03 -16.54 2.17
CA VAL A 408 11.51 -17.40 1.10
C VAL A 408 10.39 -18.38 0.75
N VAL A 409 10.02 -18.45 -0.53
CA VAL A 409 9.00 -19.38 -1.04
C VAL A 409 9.49 -19.99 -2.35
N ILE A 410 9.71 -21.32 -2.36
CA ILE A 410 10.28 -22.04 -3.51
C ILE A 410 9.31 -23.15 -3.94
N PRO A 411 8.69 -23.08 -5.13
CA PRO A 411 7.94 -24.20 -5.70
C PRO A 411 8.84 -25.45 -5.86
N LEU A 412 8.31 -26.62 -5.54
CA LEU A 412 9.03 -27.91 -5.59
C LEU A 412 8.57 -28.81 -6.74
N GLU A 413 7.66 -28.36 -7.60
CA GLU A 413 7.21 -29.13 -8.75
C GLU A 413 8.38 -29.47 -9.68
N GLY A 414 8.67 -30.77 -9.84
CA GLY A 414 9.78 -31.28 -10.65
C GLY A 414 11.17 -31.23 -9.98
N VAL A 415 11.31 -30.55 -8.84
CA VAL A 415 12.59 -30.44 -8.10
C VAL A 415 12.89 -31.75 -7.37
N LYS A 416 14.14 -32.21 -7.40
CA LYS A 416 14.57 -33.43 -6.67
C LYS A 416 15.37 -33.11 -5.42
N LYS A 417 16.21 -32.09 -5.46
CA LYS A 417 17.02 -31.60 -4.33
C LYS A 417 16.80 -30.12 -4.07
N LEU A 418 16.63 -29.78 -2.80
CA LEU A 418 16.61 -28.41 -2.33
C LEU A 418 17.82 -28.17 -1.41
N ARG A 419 18.74 -27.28 -1.80
CA ARG A 419 19.93 -26.92 -1.01
C ARG A 419 19.80 -25.50 -0.45
N LEU A 420 19.82 -25.39 0.87
CA LEU A 420 19.79 -24.14 1.64
C LEU A 420 21.22 -23.79 2.08
N THR A 421 21.65 -22.54 1.90
CA THR A 421 22.99 -22.11 2.34
C THR A 421 22.93 -20.79 3.09
N PHE A 422 23.72 -20.65 4.16
CA PHE A 422 23.95 -19.37 4.85
C PHE A 422 25.45 -19.07 4.90
N GLN A 423 25.86 -17.91 4.39
CA GLN A 423 27.27 -17.49 4.31
C GLN A 423 27.48 -16.12 4.98
N CYS A 424 28.71 -15.88 5.43
CA CYS A 424 29.16 -14.58 5.93
C CYS A 424 29.87 -13.86 4.77
N GLU A 425 29.47 -12.62 4.46
CA GLU A 425 30.09 -11.82 3.40
C GLU A 425 31.40 -11.17 3.90
N ASP A 426 31.56 -11.05 5.22
CA ASP A 426 32.79 -10.56 5.86
C ASP A 426 33.83 -11.69 6.00
N ASP A 427 34.83 -11.72 5.11
CA ASP A 427 35.87 -12.76 5.00
C ASP A 427 36.68 -13.05 6.29
N LYS A 428 36.73 -12.11 7.23
CA LYS A 428 37.76 -12.10 8.29
C LYS A 428 37.49 -13.04 9.46
N ASP A 429 36.25 -13.50 9.66
CA ASP A 429 35.92 -14.49 10.69
C ASP A 429 34.56 -15.15 10.43
N LYS A 430 34.55 -16.42 10.02
CA LYS A 430 33.32 -17.17 9.74
C LYS A 430 32.60 -17.67 11.01
N ALA A 431 33.28 -17.72 12.16
CA ALA A 431 32.82 -18.49 13.32
C ALA A 431 31.75 -17.80 14.19
N GLY A 432 31.53 -16.49 14.02
CA GLY A 432 30.68 -15.70 14.93
C GLY A 432 29.26 -15.38 14.45
N LEU A 433 28.97 -15.53 13.15
CA LEU A 433 27.68 -15.09 12.59
C LEU A 433 26.64 -16.22 12.64
N CYS A 434 25.56 -15.99 13.39
CA CYS A 434 24.39 -16.86 13.45
C CYS A 434 23.20 -16.22 12.72
N GLY A 435 22.36 -17.06 12.16
CA GLY A 435 21.08 -16.69 11.56
C GLY A 435 20.13 -17.88 11.60
N GLY A 436 19.08 -17.84 10.78
CA GLY A 436 18.13 -18.93 10.73
C GLY A 436 17.16 -18.89 9.56
N TRP A 437 16.54 -20.05 9.36
CA TRP A 437 15.37 -20.28 8.53
C TRP A 437 14.18 -20.48 9.50
N GLY A 438 13.56 -19.38 9.93
CA GLY A 438 12.43 -19.37 10.86
C GLY A 438 11.14 -19.88 10.19
N ASP A 439 10.36 -20.70 10.91
CA ASP A 439 9.15 -21.38 10.39
C ASP A 439 9.42 -22.15 9.07
N ALA A 440 10.65 -22.67 8.91
CA ALA A 440 11.06 -23.42 7.74
C ALA A 440 10.25 -24.72 7.63
N LYS A 441 9.57 -24.91 6.50
CA LYS A 441 8.61 -26.01 6.31
C LYS A 441 8.37 -26.36 4.84
N PHE A 442 7.99 -27.61 4.61
CA PHE A 442 7.40 -28.04 3.36
C PHE A 442 5.88 -27.92 3.44
N VAL A 443 5.30 -27.18 2.50
CA VAL A 443 3.87 -26.89 2.42
C VAL A 443 3.29 -27.62 1.19
N PRO A 444 2.18 -28.38 1.35
CA PRO A 444 1.54 -29.11 0.25
C PRO A 444 1.14 -28.25 -0.96
N ALA A 445 0.89 -28.90 -2.09
CA ALA A 445 0.42 -28.22 -3.31
C ALA A 445 -1.02 -27.67 -3.21
N ASP A 446 -1.88 -28.31 -2.42
CA ASP A 446 -3.26 -27.87 -2.18
C ASP A 446 -3.38 -26.89 -1.00
N ALA A 447 -2.36 -26.82 -0.14
CA ALA A 447 -2.24 -25.78 0.87
C ALA A 447 -1.95 -24.45 0.15
N PRO A 448 -2.79 -23.41 0.32
CA PRO A 448 -2.73 -22.21 -0.50
C PRO A 448 -1.49 -21.36 -0.20
N GLU A 449 -0.91 -20.79 -1.25
CA GLU A 449 0.27 -19.93 -1.17
C GLU A 449 -0.13 -18.46 -1.02
N TYR A 450 0.30 -17.82 0.08
CA TYR A 450 0.23 -16.37 0.16
C TYR A 450 1.23 -15.76 -0.84
N LYS A 451 0.75 -15.33 -2.01
CA LYS A 451 1.52 -14.53 -2.97
C LYS A 451 1.25 -13.04 -2.74
N ILE A 452 2.32 -12.25 -2.61
CA ILE A 452 2.22 -10.80 -2.83
C ILE A 452 1.79 -10.64 -4.30
N GLY A 453 0.67 -9.97 -4.54
CA GLY A 453 -0.03 -10.04 -5.82
C GLY A 453 0.83 -9.57 -7.00
N THR A 454 1.25 -10.51 -7.85
CA THR A 454 1.87 -10.20 -9.15
C THR A 454 0.79 -9.73 -10.12
N TYR A 455 1.09 -8.66 -10.87
CA TYR A 455 0.12 -8.05 -11.78
C TYR A 455 -0.09 -8.88 -13.06
N GLU A 456 -1.04 -9.81 -13.05
CA GLU A 456 -1.42 -10.60 -14.24
C GLU A 456 -2.32 -9.85 -15.25
N GLY A 457 -2.61 -8.58 -15.01
CA GLY A 457 -3.10 -7.66 -16.04
C GLY A 457 -4.51 -7.88 -16.59
N LYS A 458 -5.35 -8.73 -15.96
CA LYS A 458 -6.76 -8.96 -16.35
C LYS A 458 -7.78 -8.09 -15.61
N THR A 459 -7.43 -7.52 -14.45
CA THR A 459 -8.29 -6.61 -13.67
C THR A 459 -7.84 -5.16 -13.82
N LEU A 460 -8.71 -4.21 -13.46
CA LEU A 460 -8.40 -2.77 -13.45
C LEU A 460 -7.12 -2.49 -12.65
N ALA A 461 -7.06 -2.98 -11.40
CA ALA A 461 -5.84 -3.19 -10.63
C ALA A 461 -5.90 -4.56 -9.94
N ALA A 462 -4.74 -5.19 -9.68
CA ALA A 462 -4.67 -6.50 -9.05
C ALA A 462 -4.72 -6.42 -7.51
N THR A 463 -4.11 -5.37 -6.95
CA THR A 463 -3.99 -5.09 -5.51
C THR A 463 -4.12 -3.58 -5.24
N PRO A 464 -4.32 -3.15 -3.98
CA PRO A 464 -4.47 -1.73 -3.64
C PRO A 464 -3.16 -0.96 -3.87
N PRO A 465 -3.18 0.19 -4.57
CA PRO A 465 -1.98 0.99 -4.81
C PRO A 465 -1.29 1.49 -3.52
N MET A 466 0.04 1.56 -3.54
CA MET A 466 0.85 1.99 -2.39
C MET A 466 1.90 3.03 -2.80
N GLY A 467 2.07 4.08 -2.00
CA GLY A 467 2.98 5.19 -2.32
C GLY A 467 2.93 6.34 -1.32
N TRP A 468 3.33 7.53 -1.76
CA TRP A 468 3.46 8.74 -0.95
C TRP A 468 3.00 9.98 -1.73
N ASN A 469 2.43 10.98 -1.04
CA ASN A 469 2.04 12.28 -1.61
C ASN A 469 2.57 13.44 -0.74
N SER A 470 3.00 14.53 -1.37
CA SER A 470 3.63 15.65 -0.67
C SER A 470 2.70 16.49 0.20
N TRP A 471 1.38 16.46 -0.04
CA TRP A 471 0.43 17.44 0.49
C TRP A 471 0.43 17.54 2.02
N CYS A 472 0.10 16.47 2.75
CA CYS A 472 -0.24 16.56 4.19
C CYS A 472 0.87 17.19 5.06
N ARG A 473 2.14 16.95 4.73
CA ARG A 473 3.25 17.77 5.20
C ARG A 473 3.37 19.05 4.37
N TYR A 474 3.86 18.98 3.15
CA TYR A 474 4.56 20.11 2.56
C TYR A 474 3.64 21.18 1.97
N GLY A 475 2.37 20.86 1.67
CA GLY A 475 1.51 21.76 0.90
C GLY A 475 2.23 22.15 -0.40
N THR A 476 2.44 23.45 -0.61
CA THR A 476 3.20 24.01 -1.74
C THR A 476 4.70 24.24 -1.46
N ASP A 477 5.20 23.95 -0.26
CA ASP A 477 6.61 24.09 0.15
C ASP A 477 7.44 22.84 -0.24
N ILE A 478 7.48 22.58 -1.55
CA ILE A 478 8.22 21.47 -2.18
C ILE A 478 9.36 21.98 -3.07
N ASN A 479 10.42 21.19 -3.21
CA ASN A 479 11.55 21.43 -4.12
C ASN A 479 12.23 20.12 -4.51
N GLU A 480 13.07 20.16 -5.54
CA GLU A 480 13.77 18.99 -6.09
C GLU A 480 14.53 18.17 -5.04
N LYS A 481 15.38 18.81 -4.23
CA LYS A 481 16.19 18.13 -3.20
C LYS A 481 15.34 17.46 -2.14
N LEU A 482 14.20 18.05 -1.81
CA LEU A 482 13.24 17.47 -0.86
C LEU A 482 12.65 16.17 -1.41
N ILE A 483 12.19 16.17 -2.66
CA ILE A 483 11.60 14.99 -3.29
C ILE A 483 12.65 13.89 -3.47
N GLN A 484 13.86 14.24 -3.89
CA GLN A 484 14.99 13.30 -3.98
C GLN A 484 15.22 12.62 -2.61
N LYS A 485 15.27 13.40 -1.52
CA LYS A 485 15.44 12.86 -0.16
C LYS A 485 14.28 11.96 0.30
N VAL A 486 13.04 12.23 -0.13
CA VAL A 486 11.89 11.35 0.13
C VAL A 486 12.03 10.04 -0.65
N ALA A 487 12.43 10.11 -1.93
CA ALA A 487 12.66 8.95 -2.78
C ALA A 487 13.81 8.07 -2.26
N ASP A 488 14.90 8.68 -1.79
CA ASP A 488 16.00 7.99 -1.11
C ASP A 488 15.48 7.24 0.12
N ALA A 489 14.75 7.93 1.00
CA ALA A 489 14.17 7.32 2.20
C ALA A 489 13.19 6.17 1.88
N MET A 490 12.44 6.21 0.76
CA MET A 490 11.59 5.09 0.34
C MET A 490 12.39 3.85 -0.10
N VAL A 491 13.57 4.05 -0.69
CA VAL A 491 14.48 2.95 -1.06
C VAL A 491 15.20 2.43 0.17
N ASP A 492 15.88 3.31 0.91
CA ASP A 492 16.74 2.96 2.05
C ASP A 492 15.98 2.30 3.20
N SER A 493 14.68 2.62 3.35
CA SER A 493 13.82 2.00 4.36
C SER A 493 13.20 0.65 3.95
N GLY A 494 13.45 0.19 2.72
CA GLY A 494 12.82 -1.00 2.14
C GLY A 494 11.34 -0.81 1.73
N MET A 495 10.78 0.41 1.85
CA MET A 495 9.39 0.68 1.46
C MET A 495 9.14 0.44 -0.04
N ARG A 496 10.07 0.79 -0.92
CA ARG A 496 9.96 0.47 -2.36
C ARG A 496 9.78 -1.03 -2.57
N ASP A 497 10.61 -1.84 -1.91
CA ASP A 497 10.64 -3.30 -2.08
C ASP A 497 9.44 -3.99 -1.39
N ALA A 498 8.86 -3.33 -0.38
CA ALA A 498 7.54 -3.63 0.16
C ALA A 498 6.37 -3.24 -0.78
N GLY A 499 6.64 -2.58 -1.91
CA GLY A 499 5.69 -2.22 -2.96
C GLY A 499 5.20 -0.77 -2.99
N TYR A 500 5.73 0.11 -2.13
CA TYR A 500 5.40 1.55 -2.15
C TYR A 500 6.17 2.23 -3.29
N VAL A 501 5.53 2.36 -4.46
CA VAL A 501 6.22 2.82 -5.68
C VAL A 501 5.84 4.23 -6.15
N TYR A 502 4.65 4.75 -5.80
CA TYR A 502 4.23 6.08 -6.28
C TYR A 502 4.79 7.22 -5.42
N VAL A 503 5.34 8.27 -6.06
CA VAL A 503 5.80 9.51 -5.43
C VAL A 503 5.06 10.69 -6.06
N GLY A 504 3.98 11.14 -5.42
CA GLY A 504 3.14 12.23 -5.88
C GLY A 504 3.59 13.61 -5.40
N LEU A 505 3.95 14.48 -6.34
CA LEU A 505 4.01 15.93 -6.11
C LEU A 505 2.60 16.49 -6.22
N ASP A 506 2.09 16.99 -5.10
CA ASP A 506 0.87 17.81 -5.08
C ASP A 506 1.17 19.25 -5.56
N ASP A 507 0.35 20.23 -5.21
CA ASP A 507 0.53 21.63 -5.64
C ASP A 507 1.90 22.26 -5.27
N GLY A 508 2.31 23.30 -6.00
CA GLY A 508 3.51 24.10 -5.69
C GLY A 508 4.76 23.82 -6.54
N TRP A 509 4.68 22.97 -7.57
CA TRP A 509 5.73 22.76 -8.57
C TRP A 509 5.65 23.73 -9.76
N GLN A 510 4.48 24.35 -9.96
CA GLN A 510 4.19 25.23 -11.09
C GLN A 510 4.96 26.54 -10.95
N SER A 511 5.34 27.13 -12.07
CA SER A 511 5.93 28.48 -12.11
C SER A 511 5.05 29.49 -11.36
N PRO A 512 5.64 30.51 -10.71
CA PRO A 512 4.88 31.54 -10.00
C PRO A 512 3.84 32.22 -10.89
N GLY A 513 2.56 32.07 -10.53
CA GLY A 513 1.42 32.54 -11.31
C GLY A 513 0.89 31.57 -12.36
N ALA A 514 1.39 30.32 -12.40
CA ALA A 514 0.98 29.26 -13.32
C ALA A 514 1.13 29.69 -14.79
N LYS A 515 2.36 30.03 -15.19
CA LYS A 515 2.68 30.61 -16.49
C LYS A 515 2.83 29.56 -17.59
N PHE A 516 2.76 30.04 -18.83
CA PHE A 516 3.05 29.32 -20.05
C PHE A 516 4.24 29.93 -20.78
N ASP A 517 4.88 29.15 -21.66
CA ASP A 517 5.73 29.68 -22.72
C ASP A 517 4.90 30.24 -23.90
N ASP A 518 5.58 30.83 -24.89
CA ASP A 518 4.96 31.41 -26.09
C ASP A 518 4.19 30.39 -26.97
N LYS A 519 4.35 29.09 -26.72
CA LYS A 519 3.68 27.99 -27.43
C LYS A 519 2.54 27.38 -26.58
N GLY A 520 2.35 27.86 -25.36
CA GLY A 520 1.33 27.40 -24.43
C GLY A 520 1.75 26.19 -23.58
N TYR A 521 3.03 25.86 -23.45
CA TYR A 521 3.52 24.81 -22.54
C TYR A 521 3.60 25.29 -21.09
N PRO A 522 3.10 24.52 -20.11
CA PRO A 522 3.16 24.91 -18.71
C PRO A 522 4.59 24.97 -18.21
N LEU A 523 4.93 26.07 -17.54
CA LEU A 523 6.22 26.29 -16.93
C LEU A 523 6.21 25.83 -15.46
N TRP A 524 7.30 25.22 -15.02
CA TRP A 524 7.56 24.85 -13.63
C TRP A 524 8.33 25.95 -12.89
N ASP A 525 8.42 25.85 -11.57
CA ASP A 525 9.24 26.72 -10.74
C ASP A 525 10.72 26.31 -10.83
N THR A 526 11.49 27.09 -11.59
CA THR A 526 12.93 26.85 -11.83
C THR A 526 13.82 27.13 -10.62
N GLU A 527 13.35 27.82 -9.58
CA GLU A 527 14.10 28.01 -8.33
C GLU A 527 13.94 26.78 -7.43
N LYS A 528 12.73 26.20 -7.38
CA LYS A 528 12.43 24.95 -6.67
C LYS A 528 12.95 23.70 -7.38
N PHE A 529 12.92 23.68 -8.71
CA PHE A 529 13.33 22.53 -9.54
C PHE A 529 14.37 22.97 -10.59
N PRO A 530 15.59 23.31 -10.16
CA PRO A 530 16.62 23.90 -11.02
C PRO A 530 17.17 22.94 -12.09
N SER A 531 17.15 21.63 -11.84
CA SER A 531 17.55 20.63 -12.86
C SER A 531 16.43 20.29 -13.85
N GLY A 532 15.22 20.81 -13.62
CA GLY A 532 14.04 20.60 -14.45
C GLY A 532 13.26 19.33 -14.11
N MET A 533 11.95 19.35 -14.37
CA MET A 533 11.03 18.27 -13.99
C MET A 533 11.36 16.91 -14.63
N LYS A 534 11.99 16.89 -15.82
CA LYS A 534 12.48 15.64 -16.43
C LYS A 534 13.61 15.00 -15.63
N ALA A 535 14.57 15.78 -15.13
CA ALA A 535 15.66 15.25 -14.32
C ALA A 535 15.13 14.61 -13.02
N LEU A 536 14.06 15.18 -12.45
CA LEU A 536 13.36 14.59 -11.32
C LEU A 536 12.65 13.28 -11.67
N GLY A 537 11.94 13.21 -12.81
CA GLY A 537 11.32 11.98 -13.30
C GLY A 537 12.34 10.87 -13.54
N ASP A 538 13.41 11.18 -14.27
CA ASP A 538 14.54 10.28 -14.54
C ASP A 538 15.17 9.75 -13.22
N TYR A 539 15.30 10.60 -12.20
CA TYR A 539 15.81 10.22 -10.87
C TYR A 539 14.89 9.23 -10.14
N LEU A 540 13.57 9.46 -10.18
CA LEU A 540 12.57 8.58 -9.57
C LEU A 540 12.52 7.22 -10.28
N HIS A 541 12.49 7.23 -11.61
CA HIS A 541 12.50 6.01 -12.43
C HIS A 541 13.77 5.18 -12.22
N ALA A 542 14.94 5.82 -12.15
CA ALA A 542 16.22 5.14 -11.87
C ALA A 542 16.26 4.43 -10.50
N LYS A 543 15.36 4.79 -9.57
CA LYS A 543 15.20 4.13 -8.26
C LYS A 543 14.14 3.03 -8.25
N GLY A 544 13.40 2.83 -9.34
CA GLY A 544 12.25 1.93 -9.39
C GLY A 544 10.97 2.53 -8.80
N LEU A 545 10.89 3.87 -8.70
CA LEU A 545 9.70 4.60 -8.26
C LEU A 545 8.97 5.20 -9.47
N LYS A 546 7.70 5.56 -9.26
CA LYS A 546 6.80 6.18 -10.25
C LYS A 546 6.52 7.63 -9.90
N PHE A 547 6.63 8.52 -10.87
CA PHE A 547 6.50 9.96 -10.68
C PHE A 547 5.04 10.43 -10.83
N GLY A 548 4.50 11.03 -9.78
CA GLY A 548 3.17 11.65 -9.79
C GLY A 548 3.21 13.18 -9.73
N ILE A 549 2.25 13.83 -10.39
CA ILE A 549 2.12 15.28 -10.45
C ILE A 549 0.67 15.75 -10.29
N TYR A 550 0.47 16.90 -9.68
CA TYR A 550 -0.83 17.56 -9.58
C TYR A 550 -1.05 18.58 -10.71
N SER A 551 -2.27 18.64 -11.23
CA SER A 551 -2.73 19.72 -12.09
C SER A 551 -4.22 20.02 -11.84
N ARG A 552 -4.74 21.09 -12.45
CA ARG A 552 -6.12 21.55 -12.25
C ARG A 552 -6.75 21.99 -13.57
N ALA A 553 -8.02 21.64 -13.78
CA ALA A 553 -8.66 21.82 -15.08
C ALA A 553 -8.66 23.27 -15.58
N GLY A 554 -8.71 24.25 -14.67
CA GLY A 554 -8.78 25.67 -15.02
C GLY A 554 -7.45 26.25 -15.50
N TRP A 555 -6.34 25.55 -15.24
CA TRP A 555 -5.03 25.85 -15.81
C TRP A 555 -4.79 25.03 -17.09
N VAL A 556 -5.31 23.80 -17.16
CA VAL A 556 -5.17 22.93 -18.33
C VAL A 556 -6.08 23.32 -19.51
N GLN A 557 -7.17 24.04 -19.26
CA GLN A 557 -8.15 24.48 -20.27
C GLN A 557 -7.50 25.30 -21.40
N GLY A 558 -7.69 24.85 -22.66
CA GLY A 558 -7.11 25.45 -23.86
C GLY A 558 -5.64 25.09 -24.12
N HIS A 559 -5.00 24.44 -23.16
CA HIS A 559 -3.59 24.04 -23.17
C HIS A 559 -3.41 22.52 -22.99
N GLU A 560 -4.49 21.73 -23.11
CA GLU A 560 -4.48 20.34 -22.64
C GLU A 560 -3.44 19.49 -23.39
N ARG A 561 -3.20 19.77 -24.67
CA ARG A 561 -2.17 19.10 -25.46
C ARG A 561 -0.76 19.40 -24.92
N GLN A 562 -0.50 20.66 -24.59
CA GLN A 562 0.82 21.09 -24.13
C GLN A 562 1.14 20.63 -22.71
N PHE A 563 0.14 20.60 -21.82
CA PHE A 563 0.26 19.87 -20.54
C PHE A 563 0.65 18.43 -20.75
N ALA A 564 -0.07 17.78 -21.66
CA ALA A 564 0.12 16.38 -21.94
C ALA A 564 1.58 16.15 -22.42
N GLU A 565 2.00 16.84 -23.48
CA GLU A 565 3.37 16.76 -24.00
C GLU A 565 4.47 17.09 -22.97
N ARG A 566 4.28 18.06 -22.05
CA ARG A 566 5.23 18.29 -20.95
C ARG A 566 5.29 17.11 -19.98
N PHE A 567 4.15 16.56 -19.57
CA PHE A 567 4.10 15.46 -18.60
C PHE A 567 4.72 14.18 -19.16
N ALA A 568 4.55 13.91 -20.46
CA ALA A 568 5.28 12.83 -21.15
C ALA A 568 6.80 13.07 -21.15
N GLU A 569 7.25 14.28 -21.52
CA GLU A 569 8.67 14.63 -21.53
C GLU A 569 9.32 14.50 -20.14
N TRP A 570 8.55 14.74 -19.08
CA TRP A 570 8.99 14.63 -17.70
C TRP A 570 8.87 13.22 -17.10
N GLY A 571 8.30 12.24 -17.81
CA GLY A 571 8.13 10.88 -17.32
C GLY A 571 7.07 10.73 -16.23
N VAL A 572 5.96 11.47 -16.31
CA VAL A 572 4.87 11.41 -15.32
C VAL A 572 4.04 10.14 -15.47
N ASP A 573 4.05 9.27 -14.46
CA ASP A 573 3.21 8.08 -14.34
C ASP A 573 1.84 8.36 -13.70
N LEU A 574 1.73 9.37 -12.83
CA LEU A 574 0.51 9.65 -12.05
C LEU A 574 0.08 11.11 -12.19
N VAL A 575 -1.22 11.36 -12.42
CA VAL A 575 -1.80 12.71 -12.45
C VAL A 575 -2.93 12.84 -11.42
N LYS A 576 -2.85 13.83 -10.53
CA LYS A 576 -3.98 14.29 -9.70
C LYS A 576 -4.66 15.50 -10.35
N TYR A 577 -6.00 15.57 -10.36
CA TYR A 577 -6.76 16.53 -11.19
C TYR A 577 -8.08 17.06 -10.55
N ASP A 578 -8.24 18.39 -10.50
CA ASP A 578 -9.36 19.10 -9.81
C ASP A 578 -10.26 19.99 -10.72
N PHE A 579 -11.55 20.17 -10.36
CA PHE A 579 -12.60 21.06 -10.95
C PHE A 579 -13.29 21.96 -9.86
N SER A 580 -14.13 23.03 -10.13
CA SER A 580 -14.71 23.93 -9.05
C SER A 580 -15.52 25.25 -9.35
N ASN A 581 -16.57 25.60 -8.59
CA ASN A 581 -17.18 26.96 -8.44
C ASN A 581 -17.56 27.85 -9.70
N LYS A 582 -17.84 29.20 -9.58
CA LYS A 582 -18.78 29.94 -10.50
C LYS A 582 -18.69 31.47 -10.85
N GLN A 583 -18.24 32.41 -10.01
CA GLN A 583 -18.96 33.72 -9.84
C GLN A 583 -18.59 34.99 -10.67
N GLN A 584 -17.44 35.06 -11.36
CA GLN A 584 -17.07 36.26 -12.16
C GLN A 584 -17.75 36.34 -13.54
N GLN A 585 -18.34 35.24 -14.04
CA GLN A 585 -18.93 35.20 -15.39
C GLN A 585 -20.00 36.28 -15.64
N LYS A 586 -20.77 36.73 -14.65
CA LYS A 586 -21.78 37.78 -14.87
C LYS A 586 -21.14 39.12 -15.24
N ALA A 587 -20.15 39.58 -14.47
CA ALA A 587 -19.44 40.84 -14.75
C ALA A 587 -18.66 40.77 -16.07
N THR A 588 -18.01 39.63 -16.35
CA THR A 588 -17.26 39.42 -17.59
C THR A 588 -18.17 39.28 -18.81
N LEU A 589 -19.32 38.59 -18.73
CA LEU A 589 -20.28 38.48 -19.83
C LEU A 589 -20.97 39.81 -20.14
N ASP A 590 -21.29 40.62 -19.12
CA ASP A 590 -21.89 41.94 -19.34
C ASP A 590 -20.87 42.91 -19.96
N ALA A 591 -19.58 42.82 -19.59
CA ALA A 591 -18.49 43.55 -20.25
C ALA A 591 -18.21 43.07 -21.69
N ILE A 592 -18.23 41.75 -21.95
CA ILE A 592 -18.03 41.20 -23.31
C ILE A 592 -19.21 41.57 -24.24
N ARG A 593 -20.45 41.55 -23.73
CA ARG A 593 -21.64 42.03 -24.45
C ARG A 593 -21.55 43.52 -24.80
N ALA A 594 -20.98 44.33 -23.90
CA ALA A 594 -20.72 45.75 -24.18
C ALA A 594 -19.56 45.98 -25.16
N ALA A 595 -18.63 45.02 -25.30
CA ALA A 595 -17.44 45.13 -26.16
C ALA A 595 -17.64 44.65 -27.61
N GLY A 596 -18.77 44.01 -27.94
CA GLY A 596 -19.19 43.74 -29.32
C GLY A 596 -18.26 42.87 -30.17
N ARG A 597 -17.52 41.93 -29.55
CA ARG A 597 -16.60 41.02 -30.26
C ARG A 597 -16.87 39.56 -29.93
N ASP A 598 -16.99 38.75 -30.98
CA ASP A 598 -17.06 37.29 -30.88
C ASP A 598 -15.71 36.73 -30.40
N VAL A 599 -15.73 36.05 -29.26
CA VAL A 599 -14.65 35.18 -28.79
C VAL A 599 -15.27 33.83 -28.40
N VAL A 600 -14.84 32.77 -29.08
CA VAL A 600 -15.38 31.42 -28.95
C VAL A 600 -14.58 30.63 -27.93
N PHE A 601 -15.28 29.91 -27.05
CA PHE A 601 -14.76 28.86 -26.15
C PHE A 601 -15.65 27.59 -26.26
#